data_AF-A6WCQ0-F1
#
_entry.id   AF-A6WCQ0-F1
#
_cell.length_a   1.000
_cell.length_b   1.000
_cell.length_c   1.000
_cell.angle_alpha   90.00
_cell.angle_beta   90.00
_cell.angle_gamma   90.00
#
_symmetry.space_group_name_H-M   'P 1'
#
loop_
_entity.id
_entity.type
_entity.pdbx_description
1 polymer ?
#
loop_
_entity_poly.entity_id
_entity_poly.type
_entity_poly.pdbx_seq_one_letter_code
_entity_poly.pdbx_strand_id
1 'polypeptide(L)'
;MSTATSTRPPSRTPHRLPRVAPSRRERAGEVLRGLAAALVLLAVLAGVPLALVELVGNPLPDTPPARAWLDAELSASAVLDVLAVVLWLVWAHFVVCVLAETRAWIAGGGARAVPGGGANQLLAQRLVAAVLLLASGAVWVPGTVPLLDAVAVSAPAPAPSAGAEAGAARASAVPAPAGSTAPDPGWAAARSGEPVVHVVQPPQGRHHDCLWDIAERTLGDPLRYHEIFELNKDRVQPDGSRLVDADLIRPGWTLLLPADAQGAALTAPVAAPPSAPAAEPAGVSWAPTAAPATPEGAGPAAPGPADDLTSRAALSGGLLLAGVLVALRRRGGPTADGLADSLAATADPERARFLDHALRRLAADRAAAGLALPDVVAAHLSADELVLHLGTRAQGAAARPPRPWTVLEGGAWRVARADLPDLAVPGRPAPTVPAPFPALVDVARSGDHEVLLDLESAPGIVALGGDPGTARDVVASMAVELATNSWSDGVEVDLVGFGDDLSALAPENLRPHALLDEVLDRLERTGRAGTGTDLLAGRLERAGDRPRPRVVVVSGPPTDTQVGRLRNLVAGGPTPLAVVCVGDVPAASWRFAVTSDGRLDLGVLGLGGRARRLPPTEYAAWADALRP
;
A
#
# COMPACT_ATOMS: atom_id res chain seq x y z
N MET A 1 -60.34 -33.13 -0.65
CA MET A 1 -60.40 -32.04 -1.65
C MET A 1 -59.88 -30.76 -0.99
N SER A 2 -59.47 -29.79 -1.83
CA SER A 2 -58.92 -28.46 -1.50
C SER A 2 -57.39 -28.34 -1.53
N THR A 3 -56.91 -28.05 -2.74
CA THR A 3 -55.58 -27.53 -3.08
C THR A 3 -55.40 -26.09 -2.59
N ALA A 4 -54.22 -25.74 -2.06
CA ALA A 4 -53.84 -24.36 -1.76
C ALA A 4 -52.43 -24.03 -2.28
N THR A 5 -52.42 -23.45 -3.47
CA THR A 5 -51.37 -22.73 -4.19
C THR A 5 -50.24 -22.13 -3.34
N SER A 6 -48.99 -22.47 -3.69
CA SER A 6 -47.79 -21.75 -3.22
C SER A 6 -47.49 -20.56 -4.13
N THR A 7 -47.51 -19.34 -3.56
CA THR A 7 -47.24 -18.10 -4.30
C THR A 7 -45.77 -17.71 -4.15
N ARG A 8 -45.02 -17.71 -5.26
CA ARG A 8 -43.57 -17.43 -5.28
C ARG A 8 -43.32 -15.94 -5.60
N PRO A 9 -42.53 -15.19 -4.81
CA PRO A 9 -42.15 -13.82 -5.16
C PRO A 9 -41.13 -13.80 -6.31
N PRO A 10 -41.06 -12.70 -7.10
CA PRO A 10 -40.22 -12.64 -8.30
C PRO A 10 -38.72 -12.51 -7.98
N SER A 11 -37.90 -13.25 -8.70
CA SER A 11 -36.44 -13.16 -8.64
C SER A 11 -35.93 -11.90 -9.35
N ARG A 12 -35.38 -10.94 -8.61
CA ARG A 12 -34.60 -9.83 -9.18
C ARG A 12 -33.24 -10.34 -9.69
N THR A 13 -33.04 -10.29 -11.00
CA THR A 13 -31.74 -10.49 -11.65
C THR A 13 -30.86 -9.24 -11.45
N PRO A 14 -29.60 -9.37 -11.01
CA PRO A 14 -28.67 -8.24 -11.03
C PRO A 14 -28.19 -7.96 -12.46
N HIS A 15 -28.25 -6.69 -12.89
CA HIS A 15 -27.72 -6.26 -14.17
C HIS A 15 -26.19 -6.41 -14.19
N ARG A 16 -25.67 -7.34 -15.00
CA ARG A 16 -24.24 -7.38 -15.37
C ARG A 16 -23.98 -6.39 -16.49
N LEU A 17 -23.00 -5.52 -16.30
CA LEU A 17 -22.36 -4.80 -17.41
C LEU A 17 -21.67 -5.79 -18.37
N PRO A 18 -21.68 -5.53 -19.68
CA PRO A 18 -21.11 -6.46 -20.67
C PRO A 18 -19.58 -6.52 -20.56
N ARG A 19 -19.04 -7.71 -20.31
CA ARG A 19 -17.61 -7.97 -20.52
C ARG A 19 -17.32 -8.05 -22.01
N VAL A 20 -16.36 -7.27 -22.49
CA VAL A 20 -15.80 -7.43 -23.84
C VAL A 20 -15.21 -8.83 -23.94
N ALA A 21 -15.65 -9.61 -24.93
CA ALA A 21 -15.15 -10.98 -25.11
C ALA A 21 -13.78 -10.97 -25.83
N PRO A 22 -12.78 -11.73 -25.35
CA PRO A 22 -11.49 -11.82 -26.04
C PRO A 22 -11.67 -12.41 -27.43
N SER A 23 -10.89 -11.87 -28.37
CA SER A 23 -10.97 -12.14 -29.79
C SER A 23 -10.65 -13.60 -30.12
N ARG A 24 -11.11 -14.06 -31.30
CA ARG A 24 -10.91 -15.44 -31.76
C ARG A 24 -9.43 -15.81 -31.97
N ARG A 25 -8.54 -14.81 -32.10
CA ARG A 25 -7.08 -15.01 -32.27
C ARG A 25 -6.37 -15.27 -30.95
N GLU A 26 -6.77 -14.62 -29.86
CA GLU A 26 -6.12 -14.76 -28.55
C GLU A 26 -6.28 -16.18 -28.00
N ARG A 27 -7.52 -16.71 -28.03
CA ARG A 27 -7.83 -18.08 -27.56
C ARG A 27 -7.05 -19.18 -28.32
N ALA A 28 -6.77 -18.97 -29.61
CA ALA A 28 -6.00 -19.92 -30.41
C ALA A 28 -4.52 -19.98 -29.98
N GLY A 29 -3.93 -18.84 -29.62
CA GLY A 29 -2.56 -18.78 -29.10
C GLY A 29 -2.39 -19.40 -27.72
N GLU A 30 -3.41 -19.32 -26.86
CA GLU A 30 -3.42 -19.95 -25.53
C GLU A 30 -3.46 -21.47 -25.61
N VAL A 31 -4.33 -22.05 -26.45
CA VAL A 31 -4.42 -23.51 -26.66
C VAL A 31 -3.12 -24.09 -27.22
N LEU A 32 -2.46 -23.38 -28.16
CA LEU A 32 -1.15 -23.77 -28.70
C LEU A 32 -0.05 -23.80 -27.63
N ARG A 33 -0.03 -22.83 -26.71
CA ARG A 33 0.90 -22.82 -25.56
C ARG A 33 0.60 -23.95 -24.58
N GLY A 34 -0.67 -24.27 -24.34
CA GLY A 34 -1.09 -25.39 -23.49
C GLY A 34 -0.63 -26.75 -24.02
N LEU A 35 -0.82 -26.98 -25.32
CA LEU A 35 -0.31 -28.17 -26.01
C LEU A 35 1.21 -28.26 -25.93
N ALA A 36 1.93 -27.16 -26.14
CA ALA A 36 3.39 -27.13 -26.01
C ALA A 36 3.86 -27.48 -24.58
N ALA A 37 3.24 -26.90 -23.54
CA ALA A 37 3.57 -27.19 -22.15
C ALA A 37 3.30 -28.66 -21.77
N ALA A 38 2.18 -29.23 -22.22
CA ALA A 38 1.84 -30.63 -22.01
C ALA A 38 2.82 -31.58 -22.74
N LEU A 39 3.22 -31.24 -23.96
CA LEU A 39 4.24 -31.99 -24.71
C LEU A 39 5.61 -31.93 -24.04
N VAL A 40 6.02 -30.77 -23.50
CA VAL A 40 7.27 -30.65 -22.73
C VAL A 40 7.22 -31.50 -21.46
N LEU A 41 6.12 -31.47 -20.71
CA LEU A 41 5.97 -32.30 -19.51
C LEU A 41 6.02 -33.81 -19.84
N LEU A 42 5.33 -34.23 -20.91
CA LEU A 42 5.36 -35.61 -21.38
C LEU A 42 6.76 -36.02 -21.88
N ALA A 43 7.48 -35.14 -22.57
CA ALA A 43 8.86 -35.36 -23.00
C ALA A 43 9.83 -35.49 -21.81
N VAL A 44 9.64 -34.74 -20.73
CA VAL A 44 10.45 -34.91 -19.50
C VAL A 44 10.09 -36.21 -18.77
N LEU A 45 8.80 -36.54 -18.65
CA LEU A 45 8.36 -37.73 -17.93
C LEU A 45 8.71 -39.04 -18.65
N ALA A 46 8.60 -39.10 -19.98
CA ALA A 46 8.88 -40.31 -20.76
C ALA A 46 10.25 -40.28 -21.48
N GLY A 47 10.71 -39.12 -21.93
CA GLY A 47 11.97 -39.00 -22.68
C GLY A 47 13.21 -39.16 -21.81
N VAL A 48 13.21 -38.68 -20.56
CA VAL A 48 14.34 -38.89 -19.62
C VAL A 48 14.59 -40.39 -19.33
N PRO A 49 13.59 -41.20 -18.93
CA PRO A 49 13.83 -42.63 -18.69
C PRO A 49 14.17 -43.40 -19.98
N LEU A 50 13.59 -43.05 -21.14
CA LEU A 50 13.98 -43.65 -22.42
C LEU A 50 15.45 -43.33 -22.78
N ALA A 51 15.86 -42.07 -22.64
CA ALA A 51 17.24 -41.66 -22.89
C ALA A 51 18.22 -42.33 -21.91
N LEU A 52 17.86 -42.46 -20.63
CA LEU A 52 18.67 -43.18 -19.64
C LEU A 52 18.87 -44.66 -20.01
N VAL A 53 17.81 -45.35 -20.45
CA VAL A 53 17.90 -46.76 -20.88
C VAL A 53 18.73 -46.93 -22.15
N GLU A 54 18.61 -46.03 -23.14
CA GLU A 54 19.39 -46.09 -24.38
C GLU A 54 20.87 -45.70 -24.18
N LEU A 55 21.16 -44.70 -23.33
CA LEU A 55 22.53 -44.15 -23.17
C LEU A 55 23.36 -44.86 -22.09
N VAL A 56 22.72 -45.39 -21.03
CA VAL A 56 23.41 -45.99 -19.88
C VAL A 56 22.86 -47.35 -19.47
N GLY A 57 21.61 -47.66 -19.82
CA GLY A 57 20.98 -48.96 -19.52
C GLY A 57 20.11 -48.95 -18.26
N ASN A 58 19.82 -50.14 -17.75
CA ASN A 58 19.00 -50.35 -16.55
C ASN A 58 19.85 -50.11 -15.29
N PRO A 59 19.46 -49.22 -14.36
CA PRO A 59 20.22 -48.96 -13.13
C PRO A 59 20.16 -50.12 -12.11
N LEU A 60 19.34 -51.15 -12.36
CA LEU A 60 19.30 -52.35 -11.52
C LEU A 60 20.42 -53.32 -11.92
N PRO A 61 21.29 -53.75 -10.97
CA PRO A 61 22.37 -54.68 -11.29
C PRO A 61 21.81 -56.07 -11.62
N ASP A 62 22.30 -56.66 -12.72
CA ASP A 62 21.96 -58.02 -13.16
C ASP A 62 22.50 -59.12 -12.23
N THR A 63 23.29 -58.76 -11.21
CA THR A 63 23.88 -59.68 -10.24
C THR A 63 23.66 -59.20 -8.81
N PRO A 64 23.50 -60.12 -7.82
CA PRO A 64 23.28 -59.75 -6.43
C PRO A 64 24.53 -59.11 -5.81
N PRO A 65 24.38 -58.21 -4.81
CA PRO A 65 25.50 -57.50 -4.20
C PRO A 65 26.51 -58.43 -3.54
N ALA A 66 27.73 -58.41 -4.04
CA ALA A 66 28.85 -59.21 -3.55
C ALA A 66 29.89 -58.34 -2.83
N ARG A 67 30.57 -58.88 -1.82
CA ARG A 67 31.61 -58.14 -1.05
C ARG A 67 32.76 -57.64 -1.94
N ALA A 68 33.04 -58.34 -3.03
CA ALA A 68 34.04 -57.94 -4.02
C ALA A 68 33.77 -56.59 -4.70
N TRP A 69 32.54 -56.04 -4.62
CA TRP A 69 32.24 -54.69 -5.12
C TRP A 69 32.87 -53.58 -4.26
N LEU A 70 33.28 -53.87 -3.02
CA LEU A 70 33.96 -52.91 -2.14
C LEU A 70 35.46 -52.77 -2.44
N ASP A 71 36.05 -53.81 -3.06
CA ASP A 71 37.48 -53.89 -3.39
C ASP A 71 37.75 -53.63 -4.90
N ALA A 72 36.72 -53.27 -5.67
CA ALA A 72 36.82 -53.04 -7.10
C ALA A 72 37.49 -51.70 -7.43
N GLU A 73 38.42 -51.70 -8.40
CA GLU A 73 39.06 -50.47 -8.88
C GLU A 73 38.02 -49.52 -9.52
N LEU A 74 38.09 -48.24 -9.16
CA LEU A 74 37.22 -47.17 -9.68
C LEU A 74 37.45 -46.94 -11.18
N SER A 75 36.74 -47.70 -12.01
CA SER A 75 36.73 -47.53 -13.46
C SER A 75 35.91 -46.31 -13.88
N ALA A 76 36.18 -45.80 -15.08
CA ALA A 76 35.38 -44.73 -15.68
C ALA A 76 33.90 -45.13 -15.90
N SER A 77 33.62 -46.43 -16.10
CA SER A 77 32.24 -46.92 -16.21
C SER A 77 31.50 -46.86 -14.87
N ALA A 78 32.14 -47.26 -13.76
CA ALA A 78 31.52 -47.21 -12.44
C ALA A 78 31.11 -45.79 -12.02
N VAL A 79 31.86 -44.76 -12.45
CA VAL A 79 31.49 -43.36 -12.24
C VAL A 79 30.24 -42.97 -13.04
N LEU A 80 30.09 -43.46 -14.28
CA LEU A 80 28.91 -43.25 -15.11
C LEU A 80 27.68 -43.99 -14.55
N ASP A 81 27.86 -45.21 -14.05
CA ASP A 81 26.80 -46.01 -13.42
C ASP A 81 26.25 -45.31 -12.16
N VAL A 82 27.14 -44.82 -11.29
CA VAL A 82 26.76 -44.03 -10.10
C VAL A 82 26.05 -42.73 -10.50
N LEU A 83 26.54 -42.02 -11.52
CA LEU A 83 25.90 -40.80 -12.01
C LEU A 83 24.49 -41.08 -12.59
N ALA A 84 24.31 -42.21 -13.28
CA ALA A 84 23.01 -42.63 -13.79
C ALA A 84 22.04 -43.00 -12.65
N VAL A 85 22.50 -43.68 -11.60
CA VAL A 85 21.68 -43.94 -10.39
C VAL A 85 21.24 -42.62 -9.75
N VAL A 86 22.13 -41.63 -9.62
CA VAL A 86 21.77 -40.28 -9.13
C VAL A 86 20.73 -39.61 -10.03
N LEU A 87 20.89 -39.69 -11.35
CA LEU A 87 19.95 -39.08 -12.31
C LEU A 87 18.57 -39.78 -12.29
N TRP A 88 18.53 -41.10 -12.12
CA TRP A 88 17.30 -41.86 -11.88
C TRP A 88 16.61 -41.46 -10.57
N LEU A 89 17.36 -41.25 -9.48
CA LEU A 89 16.81 -40.78 -8.20
C LEU A 89 16.25 -39.35 -8.29
N VAL A 90 16.94 -38.45 -9.00
CA VAL A 90 16.45 -37.08 -9.27
C VAL A 90 15.16 -37.11 -10.10
N TRP A 91 15.12 -37.91 -11.17
CA TRP A 91 13.92 -38.09 -11.98
C TRP A 91 12.75 -38.69 -11.17
N ALA A 92 12.99 -39.75 -10.39
CA ALA A 92 11.96 -40.38 -9.55
C ALA A 92 11.41 -39.39 -8.50
N HIS A 93 12.27 -38.58 -7.90
CA HIS A 93 11.87 -37.53 -6.96
C HIS A 93 11.03 -36.44 -7.65
N PHE A 94 11.38 -36.03 -8.88
CA PHE A 94 10.57 -35.12 -9.69
C PHE A 94 9.19 -35.71 -10.01
N VAL A 95 9.10 -36.99 -10.39
CA VAL A 95 7.82 -37.69 -10.60
C VAL A 95 6.97 -37.70 -9.33
N VAL A 96 7.56 -37.98 -8.16
CA VAL A 96 6.85 -37.93 -6.87
C VAL A 96 6.30 -36.52 -6.59
N CYS A 97 7.06 -35.46 -6.88
CA CYS A 97 6.57 -34.09 -6.76
C CYS A 97 5.39 -33.82 -7.70
N VAL A 98 5.48 -34.18 -8.98
CA VAL A 98 4.38 -34.02 -9.96
C VAL A 98 3.12 -34.78 -9.52
N LEU A 99 3.26 -36.01 -9.01
CA LEU A 99 2.14 -36.80 -8.51
C LEU A 99 1.52 -36.22 -7.23
N ALA A 100 2.33 -35.68 -6.31
CA ALA A 100 1.85 -35.04 -5.09
C ALA A 100 0.99 -33.79 -5.42
N GLU A 101 1.47 -32.92 -6.31
CA GLU A 101 0.73 -31.73 -6.77
C GLU A 101 -0.55 -32.12 -7.54
N THR A 102 -0.48 -33.09 -8.45
CA THR A 102 -1.65 -33.58 -9.20
C THR A 102 -2.70 -34.16 -8.27
N ARG A 103 -2.29 -34.90 -7.23
CA ARG A 103 -3.20 -35.48 -6.23
C ARG A 103 -3.80 -34.41 -5.31
N ALA A 104 -3.04 -33.37 -4.94
CA ALA A 104 -3.53 -32.25 -4.15
C ALA A 104 -4.67 -31.51 -4.87
N TRP A 105 -4.51 -31.28 -6.18
CA TRP A 105 -5.57 -30.72 -7.03
C TRP A 105 -6.83 -31.59 -7.06
N ILE A 106 -6.72 -32.90 -7.31
CA ILE A 106 -7.87 -33.82 -7.32
C ILE A 106 -8.57 -33.89 -5.95
N ALA A 107 -7.80 -33.78 -4.86
CA ALA A 107 -8.32 -33.83 -3.49
C ALA A 107 -8.87 -32.50 -2.97
N GLY A 108 -8.74 -31.39 -3.72
CA GLY A 108 -9.23 -30.07 -3.32
C GLY A 108 -8.52 -29.47 -2.10
N GLY A 109 -7.25 -29.80 -1.88
CA GLY A 109 -6.48 -29.35 -0.71
C GLY A 109 -5.07 -28.87 -1.06
N GLY A 110 -4.45 -28.11 -0.15
CA GLY A 110 -3.07 -27.62 -0.31
C GLY A 110 -2.06 -28.75 -0.40
N ALA A 111 -1.06 -28.61 -1.28
CA ALA A 111 -0.04 -29.62 -1.50
C ALA A 111 0.82 -29.86 -0.25
N ARG A 112 1.05 -31.14 0.07
CA ARG A 112 1.85 -31.53 1.23
C ARG A 112 3.33 -31.52 0.82
N ALA A 113 4.17 -30.78 1.56
CA ALA A 113 5.59 -30.67 1.25
C ALA A 113 6.27 -32.04 1.20
N VAL A 114 6.97 -32.33 0.11
CA VAL A 114 7.78 -33.54 -0.03
C VAL A 114 9.13 -33.31 0.64
N PRO A 115 9.64 -34.19 1.52
CA PRO A 115 10.95 -34.04 2.14
C PRO A 115 12.06 -33.90 1.07
N GLY A 116 12.86 -32.83 1.15
CA GLY A 116 13.87 -32.48 0.14
C GLY A 116 13.34 -31.81 -1.13
N GLY A 117 12.01 -31.61 -1.25
CA GLY A 117 11.34 -31.18 -2.48
C GLY A 117 11.71 -29.79 -3.02
N GLY A 118 11.96 -28.82 -2.13
CA GLY A 118 12.40 -27.44 -2.43
C GLY A 118 12.19 -26.93 -3.86
N ALA A 119 13.28 -26.83 -4.63
CA ALA A 119 13.26 -26.32 -6.00
C ALA A 119 12.52 -27.23 -7.00
N ASN A 120 12.58 -28.56 -6.81
CA ASN A 120 11.93 -29.54 -7.70
C ASN A 120 10.41 -29.54 -7.54
N GLN A 121 9.90 -29.36 -6.33
CA GLN A 121 8.47 -29.21 -6.05
C GLN A 121 7.94 -27.88 -6.59
N LEU A 122 8.68 -26.78 -6.45
CA LEU A 122 8.36 -25.49 -7.09
C LEU A 122 8.29 -25.59 -8.64
N LEU A 123 9.20 -26.35 -9.25
CA LEU A 123 9.19 -26.58 -10.69
C LEU A 123 8.00 -27.45 -11.12
N ALA A 124 7.72 -28.54 -10.40
CA ALA A 124 6.57 -29.41 -10.62
C ALA A 124 5.24 -28.65 -10.48
N GLN A 125 5.09 -27.85 -9.41
CA GLN A 125 3.91 -27.01 -9.16
C GLN A 125 3.67 -26.04 -10.32
N ARG A 126 4.71 -25.36 -10.81
CA ARG A 126 4.62 -24.43 -11.96
C ARG A 126 4.19 -25.13 -13.25
N LEU A 127 4.72 -26.32 -13.53
CA LEU A 127 4.38 -27.10 -14.72
C LEU A 127 2.94 -27.64 -14.67
N VAL A 128 2.53 -28.21 -13.53
CA VAL A 128 1.15 -28.72 -13.33
C VAL A 128 0.13 -27.57 -13.39
N ALA A 129 0.41 -26.44 -12.73
CA ALA A 129 -0.45 -25.25 -12.79
C ALA A 129 -0.57 -24.70 -14.22
N ALA A 130 0.52 -24.61 -14.99
CA ALA A 130 0.48 -24.15 -16.37
C ALA A 130 -0.42 -25.04 -17.26
N VAL A 131 -0.29 -26.36 -17.14
CA VAL A 131 -1.13 -27.32 -17.90
C VAL A 131 -2.61 -27.18 -17.53
N LEU A 132 -2.94 -27.07 -16.24
CA LEU A 132 -4.34 -26.97 -15.76
C LEU A 132 -5.01 -25.62 -16.07
N LEU A 133 -4.27 -24.51 -15.98
CA LEU A 133 -4.77 -23.17 -16.37
C LEU A 133 -5.11 -23.10 -17.86
N LEU A 134 -4.26 -23.69 -18.71
CA LEU A 134 -4.46 -23.68 -20.15
C LEU A 134 -5.54 -24.68 -20.62
N ALA A 135 -5.76 -25.77 -19.87
CA ALA A 135 -6.86 -26.72 -20.11
C ALA A 135 -8.25 -26.18 -19.72
N SER A 136 -8.32 -25.19 -18.82
CA SER A 136 -9.58 -24.62 -18.32
C SER A 136 -10.08 -23.39 -19.10
N GLY A 137 -9.35 -22.95 -20.13
CA GLY A 137 -9.73 -21.81 -20.98
C GLY A 137 -9.69 -20.45 -20.25
N ALA A 138 -8.94 -20.37 -19.16
CA ALA A 138 -8.66 -19.12 -18.46
C ALA A 138 -7.54 -18.35 -19.16
N VAL A 139 -7.70 -17.03 -19.29
CA VAL A 139 -6.72 -16.15 -19.96
C VAL A 139 -5.37 -16.20 -19.23
N TRP A 140 -4.30 -16.41 -19.99
CA TRP A 140 -2.96 -16.55 -19.42
C TRP A 140 -2.33 -15.16 -19.15
N VAL A 141 -2.37 -14.71 -17.90
CA VAL A 141 -1.59 -13.57 -17.42
C VAL A 141 -0.25 -14.09 -16.88
N PRO A 142 0.89 -13.70 -17.47
CA PRO A 142 2.20 -14.06 -16.93
C PRO A 142 2.39 -13.40 -15.56
N GLY A 143 2.60 -14.20 -14.51
CA GLY A 143 2.90 -13.71 -13.15
C GLY A 143 1.85 -14.04 -12.08
N THR A 144 0.66 -14.51 -12.44
CA THR A 144 -0.37 -14.85 -11.43
C THR A 144 -0.24 -16.29 -10.91
N VAL A 145 0.13 -16.43 -9.63
CA VAL A 145 -0.13 -17.67 -8.87
C VAL A 145 -1.58 -17.61 -8.36
N PRO A 146 -2.48 -18.53 -8.73
CA PRO A 146 -3.84 -18.54 -8.20
C PRO A 146 -3.83 -19.14 -6.80
N LEU A 147 -3.78 -18.29 -5.77
CA LEU A 147 -4.05 -18.72 -4.39
C LEU A 147 -5.58 -18.82 -4.24
N LEU A 148 -6.11 -20.03 -4.44
CA LEU A 148 -7.50 -20.35 -4.18
C LEU A 148 -7.73 -20.43 -2.66
N ASP A 149 -8.60 -19.57 -2.16
CA ASP A 149 -9.14 -19.68 -0.80
C ASP A 149 -9.98 -20.96 -0.66
N ALA A 150 -9.43 -21.92 0.08
CA ALA A 150 -10.16 -22.77 1.01
C ALA A 150 -9.29 -22.81 2.28
N VAL A 151 -9.79 -22.44 3.46
CA VAL A 151 -10.94 -23.06 4.12
C VAL A 151 -11.73 -22.05 4.94
N ALA A 152 -13.06 -22.10 4.86
CA ALA A 152 -13.94 -21.54 5.89
C ALA A 152 -13.74 -22.33 7.20
N VAL A 153 -13.20 -21.68 8.23
CA VAL A 153 -13.16 -22.28 9.58
C VAL A 153 -14.59 -22.42 10.07
N SER A 154 -15.07 -23.66 10.10
CA SER A 154 -16.30 -24.01 10.80
C SER A 154 -16.10 -23.73 12.28
N ALA A 155 -16.88 -22.81 12.85
CA ALA A 155 -16.91 -22.59 14.28
C ALA A 155 -17.39 -23.88 15.00
N PRO A 156 -16.89 -24.20 16.21
CA PRO A 156 -17.40 -25.33 16.96
C PRO A 156 -18.88 -25.12 17.30
N ALA A 157 -19.72 -26.06 16.89
CA ALA A 157 -21.15 -26.04 17.20
C ALA A 157 -21.35 -26.25 18.71
N PRO A 158 -22.18 -25.42 19.40
CA PRO A 158 -22.54 -25.67 20.78
C PRO A 158 -23.48 -26.87 20.89
N ALA A 159 -23.18 -27.78 21.81
CA ALA A 159 -24.04 -28.92 22.13
C ALA A 159 -25.32 -28.45 22.87
N PRO A 160 -26.47 -29.12 22.67
CA PRO A 160 -27.71 -28.74 23.32
C PRO A 160 -27.75 -29.23 24.78
N SER A 161 -28.06 -28.34 25.71
CA SER A 161 -28.49 -28.68 27.08
C SER A 161 -29.96 -28.30 27.26
N ALA A 162 -30.77 -29.27 27.72
CA ALA A 162 -32.19 -29.12 28.00
C ALA A 162 -32.47 -29.30 29.50
N GLY A 163 -33.50 -28.61 30.00
CA GLY A 163 -33.90 -28.53 31.42
C GLY A 163 -33.80 -27.08 31.92
N ALA A 164 -34.92 -26.34 32.03
CA ALA A 164 -35.90 -26.36 33.14
C ALA A 164 -35.32 -25.69 34.41
N GLU A 165 -35.97 -24.77 35.14
CA GLU A 165 -37.29 -24.10 35.03
C GLU A 165 -37.10 -22.55 35.13
N ALA A 166 -38.05 -21.62 35.34
CA ALA A 166 -39.50 -21.65 35.62
C ALA A 166 -40.18 -20.31 35.24
N GLY A 167 -41.51 -20.20 35.45
CA GLY A 167 -42.07 -19.03 36.15
C GLY A 167 -42.67 -17.86 35.35
N ALA A 168 -43.69 -18.09 34.52
CA ALA A 168 -44.57 -17.01 34.07
C ALA A 168 -45.60 -16.61 35.16
N ALA A 169 -45.69 -15.31 35.48
CA ALA A 169 -46.75 -14.74 36.34
C ALA A 169 -47.49 -13.60 35.61
N ARG A 170 -48.79 -13.45 35.91
CA ARG A 170 -49.78 -12.68 35.11
C ARG A 170 -50.06 -11.28 35.67
N ALA A 171 -50.33 -10.31 34.78
CA ALA A 171 -51.39 -9.27 34.84
C ALA A 171 -51.38 -8.51 33.49
N SER A 172 -52.46 -8.28 32.72
CA SER A 172 -53.69 -7.49 33.01
C SER A 172 -53.39 -6.00 33.31
N ALA A 173 -53.97 -4.98 32.66
CA ALA A 173 -55.04 -4.96 31.63
C ALA A 173 -55.05 -3.66 30.76
N VAL A 174 -55.91 -3.69 29.74
CA VAL A 174 -56.38 -2.66 28.77
C VAL A 174 -57.12 -1.49 29.51
N PRO A 175 -57.14 -0.20 29.06
CA PRO A 175 -57.69 0.20 27.74
C PRO A 175 -57.10 1.41 26.98
N ALA A 176 -57.48 1.48 25.69
CA ALA A 176 -57.43 2.67 24.84
C ALA A 176 -58.82 3.33 24.71
N PRO A 177 -58.91 4.55 24.16
CA PRO A 177 -59.81 4.82 23.04
C PRO A 177 -59.05 5.56 21.90
N ALA A 178 -59.19 5.28 20.59
CA ALA A 178 -60.33 5.02 19.70
C ALA A 178 -60.83 6.28 18.93
N GLY A 179 -60.82 6.20 17.59
CA GLY A 179 -61.21 7.26 16.62
C GLY A 179 -60.15 7.42 15.51
N SER A 180 -60.18 6.67 14.40
CA SER A 180 -60.97 6.94 13.17
C SER A 180 -60.80 8.39 12.67
N THR A 181 -60.31 8.68 11.46
CA THR A 181 -60.90 8.27 10.16
C THR A 181 -59.92 8.54 9.00
N ALA A 182 -60.06 7.85 7.86
CA ALA A 182 -59.50 8.25 6.54
C ALA A 182 -60.67 8.33 5.52
N PRO A 183 -60.66 9.26 4.53
CA PRO A 183 -59.88 9.02 3.30
C PRO A 183 -59.23 10.26 2.62
N ASP A 184 -58.45 9.96 1.58
CA ASP A 184 -57.72 10.78 0.58
C ASP A 184 -58.48 11.92 -0.14
N PRO A 185 -57.85 12.70 -1.07
CA PRO A 185 -56.46 13.20 -1.12
C PRO A 185 -56.38 14.72 -1.38
N GLY A 186 -55.29 15.40 -0.97
CA GLY A 186 -55.14 16.83 -1.26
C GLY A 186 -53.73 17.41 -1.02
N TRP A 187 -53.14 17.94 -2.08
CA TRP A 187 -51.89 18.70 -2.09
C TRP A 187 -52.05 20.05 -1.37
N ALA A 188 -51.28 20.32 -0.31
CA ALA A 188 -50.87 21.68 0.11
C ALA A 188 -49.81 21.63 1.23
N ALA A 189 -48.81 22.47 1.12
CA ALA A 189 -47.59 22.51 1.93
C ALA A 189 -47.75 22.83 3.44
N ALA A 190 -46.73 22.40 4.19
CA ALA A 190 -46.21 22.99 5.43
C ALA A 190 -47.05 22.96 6.73
N ARG A 191 -46.62 22.12 7.69
CA ARG A 191 -45.86 22.55 8.89
C ARG A 191 -45.65 21.40 9.91
N SER A 192 -44.45 20.84 9.94
CA SER A 192 -43.76 20.36 11.15
C SER A 192 -42.33 19.97 10.76
N GLY A 193 -41.38 20.91 10.91
CA GLY A 193 -39.96 20.67 10.61
C GLY A 193 -39.26 19.91 11.74
N GLU A 194 -39.77 18.73 12.09
CA GLU A 194 -39.10 17.85 13.07
C GLU A 194 -38.09 16.97 12.33
N PRO A 195 -36.81 16.95 12.75
CA PRO A 195 -35.79 16.12 12.12
C PRO A 195 -36.02 14.65 12.46
N VAL A 196 -35.92 13.78 11.46
CA VAL A 196 -36.27 12.36 11.58
C VAL A 196 -35.07 11.56 12.09
N VAL A 197 -35.28 10.60 12.99
CA VAL A 197 -34.16 9.84 13.60
C VAL A 197 -33.85 8.56 12.81
N HIS A 198 -32.59 8.37 12.44
CA HIS A 198 -32.05 7.10 11.93
C HIS A 198 -30.99 6.53 12.89
N VAL A 199 -31.00 5.20 13.08
CA VAL A 199 -29.95 4.51 13.84
C VAL A 199 -29.00 3.82 12.85
N VAL A 200 -27.71 4.13 12.95
CA VAL A 200 -26.65 3.56 12.08
C VAL A 200 -26.56 2.06 12.30
N GLN A 201 -26.62 1.28 11.22
CA GLN A 201 -26.70 -0.17 11.32
C GLN A 201 -25.33 -0.83 11.56
N PRO A 202 -25.28 -2.00 12.24
CA PRO A 202 -24.05 -2.78 12.34
C PRO A 202 -23.62 -3.33 10.97
N PRO A 203 -22.31 -3.43 10.70
CA PRO A 203 -21.79 -3.82 9.39
C PRO A 203 -22.24 -5.22 9.00
N GLN A 204 -22.65 -5.36 7.75
CA GLN A 204 -23.19 -6.61 7.19
C GLN A 204 -22.21 -7.14 6.15
N GLY A 205 -21.33 -8.03 6.59
CA GLY A 205 -20.24 -8.57 5.77
C GLY A 205 -19.11 -7.54 5.58
N ARG A 206 -18.85 -7.14 4.32
CA ARG A 206 -17.80 -6.17 3.95
C ARG A 206 -18.33 -4.76 3.73
N HIS A 207 -19.58 -4.49 4.06
CA HIS A 207 -20.23 -3.20 3.88
C HIS A 207 -20.53 -2.56 5.24
N HIS A 208 -20.06 -1.33 5.40
CA HIS A 208 -20.34 -0.44 6.52
C HIS A 208 -21.33 0.62 6.00
N ASP A 209 -22.34 1.00 6.78
CA ASP A 209 -23.12 2.21 6.46
C ASP A 209 -22.16 3.41 6.54
N CYS A 210 -22.11 4.25 5.51
CA CYS A 210 -21.54 5.60 5.57
C CYS A 210 -22.63 6.68 5.37
N LEU A 211 -22.33 7.96 5.64
CA LEU A 211 -23.35 9.02 5.51
C LEU A 211 -23.89 9.15 4.07
N TRP A 212 -23.07 8.82 3.07
CA TRP A 212 -23.43 8.76 1.65
C TRP A 212 -24.48 7.69 1.36
N ASP A 213 -24.27 6.45 1.83
CA ASP A 213 -25.24 5.35 1.68
C ASP A 213 -26.55 5.64 2.43
N ILE A 214 -26.46 6.29 3.60
CA ILE A 214 -27.63 6.72 4.36
C ILE A 214 -28.40 7.80 3.58
N ALA A 215 -27.72 8.79 3.00
CA ALA A 215 -28.34 9.83 2.19
C ALA A 215 -29.00 9.26 0.92
N GLU A 216 -28.34 8.36 0.19
CA GLU A 216 -28.94 7.67 -0.95
C GLU A 216 -30.20 6.89 -0.53
N ARG A 217 -30.12 6.14 0.58
CA ARG A 217 -31.21 5.30 1.09
C ARG A 217 -32.40 6.06 1.66
N THR A 218 -32.19 7.29 2.17
CA THR A 218 -33.22 8.03 2.93
C THR A 218 -33.64 9.36 2.33
N LEU A 219 -32.76 10.05 1.59
CA LEU A 219 -33.02 11.32 0.90
C LEU A 219 -33.14 11.13 -0.63
N GLY A 220 -32.77 9.96 -1.16
CA GLY A 220 -32.79 9.66 -2.59
C GLY A 220 -31.66 10.32 -3.39
N ASP A 221 -30.79 11.09 -2.73
CA ASP A 221 -29.61 11.74 -3.29
C ASP A 221 -28.42 11.55 -2.34
N PRO A 222 -27.38 10.79 -2.74
CA PRO A 222 -26.20 10.59 -1.91
C PRO A 222 -25.43 11.88 -1.58
N LEU A 223 -25.47 12.89 -2.45
CA LEU A 223 -24.71 14.13 -2.26
C LEU A 223 -25.20 14.94 -1.05
N ARG A 224 -26.44 14.69 -0.58
CA ARG A 224 -27.06 15.34 0.59
C ARG A 224 -26.55 14.81 1.94
N TYR A 225 -25.54 13.95 1.95
CA TYR A 225 -24.89 13.47 3.19
C TYR A 225 -24.39 14.60 4.10
N HIS A 226 -24.01 15.75 3.52
CA HIS A 226 -23.59 16.94 4.26
C HIS A 226 -24.70 17.53 5.15
N GLU A 227 -25.97 17.44 4.76
CA GLU A 227 -27.10 17.88 5.60
C GLU A 227 -27.23 16.99 6.84
N ILE A 228 -27.00 15.68 6.69
CA ILE A 228 -26.98 14.72 7.80
C ILE A 228 -25.77 14.98 8.72
N PHE A 229 -24.62 15.34 8.16
CA PHE A 229 -23.44 15.71 8.94
C PHE A 229 -23.68 16.97 9.79
N GLU A 230 -24.14 18.06 9.16
CA GLU A 230 -24.41 19.34 9.82
C GLU A 230 -25.44 19.22 10.95
N LEU A 231 -26.50 18.41 10.76
CA LEU A 231 -27.51 18.13 11.79
C LEU A 231 -26.98 17.33 13.00
N ASN A 232 -25.78 16.74 12.93
CA ASN A 232 -25.28 15.80 13.94
C ASN A 232 -23.89 16.10 14.52
N LYS A 233 -23.08 16.94 13.88
CA LYS A 233 -21.69 17.20 14.31
C LYS A 233 -21.55 17.67 15.77
N ASP A 234 -22.48 18.52 16.21
CA ASP A 234 -22.52 19.07 17.56
C ASP A 234 -23.28 18.21 18.58
N ARG A 235 -23.74 17.01 18.20
CA ARG A 235 -24.55 16.11 19.05
C ARG A 235 -23.70 15.00 19.65
N VAL A 236 -23.79 14.82 20.97
CA VAL A 236 -23.20 13.68 21.66
C VAL A 236 -24.01 12.43 21.34
N GLN A 237 -23.32 11.39 20.87
CA GLN A 237 -23.90 10.10 20.50
C GLN A 237 -24.06 9.19 21.73
N PRO A 238 -24.85 8.10 21.65
CA PRO A 238 -25.11 7.23 22.80
C PRO A 238 -23.87 6.59 23.45
N ASP A 239 -22.74 6.54 22.74
CA ASP A 239 -21.44 6.06 23.22
C ASP A 239 -20.56 7.17 23.85
N GLY A 240 -21.08 8.39 23.97
CA GLY A 240 -20.37 9.56 24.50
C GLY A 240 -19.48 10.29 23.48
N SER A 241 -19.36 9.79 22.25
CA SER A 241 -18.57 10.41 21.18
C SER A 241 -19.38 11.45 20.37
N ARG A 242 -18.77 12.05 19.35
CA ARG A 242 -19.36 13.08 18.48
C ARG A 242 -18.99 12.81 17.02
N LEU A 243 -19.84 13.25 16.10
CA LEU A 243 -19.57 13.19 14.66
C LEU A 243 -18.63 14.34 14.26
N VAL A 244 -17.31 14.13 14.38
CA VAL A 244 -16.32 15.17 14.03
C VAL A 244 -15.89 15.09 12.56
N ASP A 245 -16.12 13.93 11.92
CA ASP A 245 -15.74 13.62 10.55
C ASP A 245 -16.93 12.92 9.86
N ALA A 246 -17.24 13.29 8.62
CA ALA A 246 -18.37 12.76 7.85
C ALA A 246 -18.18 11.28 7.47
N ASP A 247 -16.93 10.82 7.35
CA ASP A 247 -16.62 9.45 6.96
C ASP A 247 -16.60 8.47 8.15
N LEU A 248 -16.72 8.96 9.39
CA LEU A 248 -16.59 8.16 10.62
C LEU A 248 -17.88 8.09 11.45
N ILE A 249 -18.89 7.40 10.93
CA ILE A 249 -20.06 6.96 11.72
C ILE A 249 -19.87 5.57 12.31
N ARG A 250 -20.48 5.32 13.49
CA ARG A 250 -20.38 4.03 14.20
C ARG A 250 -21.76 3.37 14.36
N PRO A 251 -21.87 2.03 14.35
CA PRO A 251 -23.11 1.32 14.64
C PRO A 251 -23.74 1.74 15.96
N GLY A 252 -25.07 1.93 15.96
CA GLY A 252 -25.83 2.35 17.13
C GLY A 252 -25.85 3.87 17.37
N TRP A 253 -25.17 4.69 16.56
CA TRP A 253 -25.34 6.14 16.57
C TRP A 253 -26.74 6.56 16.11
N THR A 254 -27.21 7.69 16.62
CA THR A 254 -28.59 8.17 16.49
C THR A 254 -28.59 9.51 15.74
N LEU A 255 -28.59 9.41 14.42
CA LEU A 255 -28.50 10.56 13.51
C LEU A 255 -29.86 11.22 13.30
N LEU A 256 -29.89 12.55 13.34
CA LEU A 256 -30.99 13.36 12.83
C LEU A 256 -30.82 13.58 11.33
N LEU A 257 -31.89 13.34 10.58
CA LEU A 257 -31.96 13.56 9.15
C LEU A 257 -32.87 14.76 8.84
N PRO A 258 -32.71 15.38 7.66
CA PRO A 258 -33.67 16.33 7.11
C PRO A 258 -35.12 15.83 7.18
N ALA A 259 -36.07 16.75 7.35
CA ALA A 259 -37.48 16.43 7.57
C ALA A 259 -38.18 15.76 6.36
N ASP A 260 -37.54 15.77 5.18
CA ASP A 260 -37.98 15.09 3.98
C ASP A 260 -37.46 13.65 3.82
N ALA A 261 -36.67 13.15 4.79
CA ALA A 261 -36.16 11.78 4.78
C ALA A 261 -37.26 10.72 4.90
N GLN A 262 -37.17 9.68 4.06
CA GLN A 262 -38.13 8.58 3.99
C GLN A 262 -37.41 7.22 4.02
N GLY A 263 -37.94 6.26 4.78
CA GLY A 263 -37.35 4.91 4.83
C GLY A 263 -37.89 4.07 6.00
N ALA A 264 -37.82 2.75 5.86
CA ALA A 264 -38.36 1.80 6.84
C ALA A 264 -37.57 1.69 8.16
N ALA A 265 -36.46 2.43 8.30
CA ALA A 265 -35.56 2.42 9.45
C ALA A 265 -35.49 3.80 10.16
N LEU A 266 -36.59 4.55 10.11
CA LEU A 266 -36.76 5.88 10.69
C LEU A 266 -37.73 5.86 11.87
N THR A 267 -37.41 6.60 12.94
CA THR A 267 -38.20 6.69 14.17
C THR A 267 -38.51 8.14 14.52
N ALA A 268 -39.71 8.43 15.03
CA ALA A 268 -40.09 9.77 15.46
C ALA A 268 -39.49 10.14 16.84
N PRO A 269 -38.96 11.36 17.04
CA PRO A 269 -38.40 11.79 18.32
C PRO A 269 -39.46 12.25 19.34
N VAL A 270 -39.08 12.29 20.62
CA VAL A 270 -39.86 12.88 21.73
C VAL A 270 -39.23 14.22 22.13
N ALA A 271 -40.05 15.24 22.40
CA ALA A 271 -39.65 16.65 22.42
C ALA A 271 -39.07 17.18 23.75
N ALA A 272 -38.20 18.19 23.65
CA ALA A 272 -37.84 19.16 24.69
C ALA A 272 -37.40 20.52 24.03
N PRO A 273 -37.51 21.68 24.71
CA PRO A 273 -37.76 22.98 24.07
C PRO A 273 -36.51 23.85 23.73
N PRO A 274 -36.67 24.98 22.99
CA PRO A 274 -35.61 25.54 22.12
C PRO A 274 -34.92 26.82 22.62
N SER A 275 -33.84 27.21 21.91
CA SER A 275 -33.24 28.56 21.90
C SER A 275 -33.19 29.11 20.47
N ALA A 276 -33.38 30.42 20.32
CA ALA A 276 -33.66 31.13 19.06
C ALA A 276 -32.50 32.10 18.66
N PRO A 277 -32.54 32.86 17.54
CA PRO A 277 -31.42 32.82 16.59
C PRO A 277 -30.74 34.17 16.26
N ALA A 278 -29.61 34.06 15.57
CA ALA A 278 -28.97 35.08 14.74
C ALA A 278 -28.13 34.33 13.68
N ALA A 279 -27.89 34.75 12.45
CA ALA A 279 -28.36 35.79 11.54
C ALA A 279 -27.38 35.68 10.35
N GLU A 280 -27.88 35.54 9.12
CA GLU A 280 -27.07 35.35 7.90
C GLU A 280 -26.28 36.63 7.54
N PRO A 281 -25.21 36.55 6.71
CA PRO A 281 -25.46 36.87 5.30
C PRO A 281 -24.58 36.16 4.24
N ALA A 282 -25.21 35.97 3.07
CA ALA A 282 -24.68 36.12 1.71
C ALA A 282 -23.43 35.32 1.28
N GLY A 283 -23.67 34.27 0.49
CA GLY A 283 -22.61 33.55 -0.23
C GLY A 283 -22.03 34.32 -1.42
N VAL A 284 -20.78 34.00 -1.76
CA VAL A 284 -20.10 34.43 -2.99
C VAL A 284 -19.70 33.21 -3.82
N SER A 285 -20.40 33.01 -4.93
CA SER A 285 -20.03 32.02 -5.94
C SER A 285 -18.84 32.51 -6.75
N TRP A 286 -17.75 31.74 -6.77
CA TRP A 286 -16.71 31.86 -7.79
C TRP A 286 -16.63 30.55 -8.57
N ALA A 287 -16.90 30.63 -9.87
CA ALA A 287 -16.69 29.55 -10.83
C ALA A 287 -15.56 29.98 -11.77
N PRO A 288 -14.45 29.23 -11.87
CA PRO A 288 -13.45 29.46 -12.90
C PRO A 288 -13.93 28.87 -14.24
N THR A 289 -14.46 29.72 -15.11
CA THR A 289 -14.54 29.38 -16.55
C THR A 289 -13.16 29.60 -17.17
N ALA A 290 -12.53 28.52 -17.63
CA ALA A 290 -11.39 28.58 -18.55
C ALA A 290 -11.60 27.53 -19.64
N ALA A 291 -11.75 27.98 -20.89
CA ALA A 291 -11.85 27.10 -22.04
C ALA A 291 -10.46 26.56 -22.42
N PRO A 292 -10.35 25.30 -22.90
CA PRO A 292 -9.07 24.78 -23.38
C PRO A 292 -8.71 25.41 -24.73
N ALA A 293 -7.57 26.11 -24.78
CA ALA A 293 -6.95 26.50 -26.03
C ALA A 293 -6.12 25.32 -26.58
N THR A 294 -6.46 24.85 -27.78
CA THR A 294 -5.72 23.81 -28.50
C THR A 294 -4.39 24.36 -29.06
N PRO A 295 -3.23 23.77 -28.74
CA PRO A 295 -2.01 24.00 -29.50
C PRO A 295 -2.02 23.13 -30.76
N GLU A 296 -1.73 23.74 -31.91
CA GLU A 296 -1.78 23.11 -33.23
C GLU A 296 -0.39 22.57 -33.63
N GLY A 297 -0.34 21.30 -34.04
CA GLY A 297 0.64 20.72 -34.96
C GLY A 297 2.15 21.00 -34.79
N ALA A 298 2.86 20.08 -34.12
CA ALA A 298 4.25 19.74 -34.48
C ALA A 298 4.29 18.26 -34.91
N GLY A 299 4.89 17.97 -36.07
CA GLY A 299 4.88 16.64 -36.67
C GLY A 299 5.78 15.61 -35.94
N PRO A 300 5.59 14.31 -36.17
CA PRO A 300 6.37 13.27 -35.50
C PRO A 300 7.83 13.25 -35.98
N ALA A 301 8.71 13.87 -35.22
CA ALA A 301 10.13 13.54 -35.24
C ALA A 301 10.32 12.14 -34.60
N ALA A 302 11.25 11.35 -35.15
CA ALA A 302 11.60 10.06 -34.54
C ALA A 302 12.32 10.30 -33.19
N PRO A 303 12.01 9.52 -32.13
CA PRO A 303 12.54 9.76 -30.80
C PRO A 303 14.06 9.57 -30.78
N GLY A 304 14.77 10.57 -30.25
CA GLY A 304 16.19 10.49 -29.96
C GLY A 304 16.46 9.86 -28.59
N PRO A 305 17.72 9.48 -28.28
CA PRO A 305 18.08 8.93 -26.96
C PRO A 305 17.87 9.94 -25.81
N ALA A 306 17.83 11.25 -26.11
CA ALA A 306 17.48 12.28 -25.13
C ALA A 306 15.98 12.27 -24.74
N ASP A 307 15.09 11.94 -25.68
CA ASP A 307 13.65 11.86 -25.40
C ASP A 307 13.33 10.68 -24.46
N ASP A 308 13.99 9.53 -24.67
CA ASP A 308 13.87 8.37 -23.79
C ASP A 308 14.31 8.73 -22.36
N LEU A 309 15.52 9.27 -22.18
CA LEU A 309 16.03 9.68 -20.87
C LEU A 309 15.12 10.73 -20.18
N THR A 310 14.56 11.69 -20.93
CA THR A 310 13.67 12.71 -20.38
C THR A 310 12.31 12.12 -19.95
N SER A 311 11.77 11.19 -20.74
CA SER A 311 10.52 10.47 -20.41
C SER A 311 10.65 9.55 -19.19
N ARG A 312 11.85 9.01 -18.97
CA ARG A 312 12.22 8.17 -17.83
C ARG A 312 12.43 9.01 -16.57
N ALA A 313 13.24 10.05 -16.67
CA ALA A 313 13.49 11.04 -15.61
C ALA A 313 12.18 11.65 -15.03
N ALA A 314 11.13 11.79 -15.84
CA ALA A 314 9.80 12.22 -15.38
C ALA A 314 9.13 11.25 -14.36
N LEU A 315 9.50 9.96 -14.36
CA LEU A 315 9.06 8.96 -13.39
C LEU A 315 9.76 9.14 -12.04
N SER A 316 11.07 9.37 -12.06
CA SER A 316 11.89 9.64 -10.86
C SER A 316 11.48 10.91 -10.13
N GLY A 317 11.11 11.96 -10.87
CA GLY A 317 10.66 13.24 -10.30
C GLY A 317 11.79 14.22 -10.01
N GLY A 318 11.45 15.52 -10.02
CA GLY A 318 12.44 16.60 -9.98
C GLY A 318 13.25 16.66 -8.67
N LEU A 319 12.68 16.19 -7.55
CA LEU A 319 13.30 16.19 -6.23
C LEU A 319 14.44 15.16 -6.12
N LEU A 320 14.18 13.90 -6.46
CA LEU A 320 15.20 12.85 -6.53
C LEU A 320 16.35 13.26 -7.46
N LEU A 321 16.01 13.75 -8.66
CA LEU A 321 17.01 14.18 -9.64
C LEU A 321 17.85 15.35 -9.13
N ALA A 322 17.30 16.27 -8.35
CA ALA A 322 18.08 17.34 -7.72
C ALA A 322 19.13 16.80 -6.74
N GLY A 323 18.82 15.74 -5.99
CA GLY A 323 19.79 15.02 -5.15
C GLY A 323 20.87 14.31 -5.96
N VAL A 324 20.47 13.52 -6.97
CA VAL A 324 21.40 12.80 -7.86
C VAL A 324 22.34 13.76 -8.61
N LEU A 325 21.87 14.93 -9.03
CA LEU A 325 22.71 15.98 -9.60
C LEU A 325 23.81 16.46 -8.66
N VAL A 326 23.51 16.59 -7.37
CA VAL A 326 24.52 16.97 -6.36
C VAL A 326 25.53 15.84 -6.18
N ALA A 327 25.11 14.57 -6.21
CA ALA A 327 26.00 13.42 -6.14
C ALA A 327 26.95 13.36 -7.36
N LEU A 328 26.42 13.48 -8.58
CA LEU A 328 27.19 13.51 -9.83
C LEU A 328 28.20 14.66 -9.86
N ARG A 329 27.79 15.88 -9.52
CA ARG A 329 28.69 17.06 -9.47
C ARG A 329 29.74 16.99 -8.37
N ARG A 330 29.47 16.26 -7.27
CA ARG A 330 30.48 15.96 -6.23
C ARG A 330 31.50 14.93 -6.69
N ARG A 331 31.11 13.98 -7.54
CA ARG A 331 32.01 13.01 -8.17
C ARG A 331 32.91 13.69 -9.20
N GLY A 332 32.30 14.48 -10.09
CA GLY A 332 32.95 15.18 -11.20
C GLY A 332 33.54 14.25 -12.26
N GLY A 333 33.96 14.85 -13.37
CA GLY A 333 34.63 14.16 -14.47
C GLY A 333 33.68 13.94 -15.67
N PRO A 334 34.21 13.76 -16.89
CA PRO A 334 33.46 14.00 -18.13
C PRO A 334 32.13 13.22 -18.25
N THR A 335 32.10 11.97 -17.79
CA THR A 335 30.89 11.12 -17.82
C THR A 335 29.84 11.58 -16.81
N ALA A 336 30.24 11.88 -15.57
CA ALA A 336 29.35 12.34 -14.52
C ALA A 336 28.84 13.76 -14.80
N ASP A 337 29.69 14.64 -15.31
CA ASP A 337 29.35 16.01 -15.69
C ASP A 337 28.35 16.03 -16.86
N GLY A 338 28.59 15.27 -17.93
CA GLY A 338 27.67 15.17 -19.07
C GLY A 338 26.31 14.55 -18.74
N LEU A 339 26.27 13.59 -17.81
CA LEU A 339 25.02 13.07 -17.25
C LEU A 339 24.32 14.11 -16.36
N ALA A 340 25.06 14.86 -15.55
CA ALA A 340 24.49 15.93 -14.72
C ALA A 340 23.88 17.05 -15.58
N ASP A 341 24.52 17.44 -16.68
CA ASP A 341 23.96 18.43 -17.60
C ASP A 341 22.69 17.90 -18.29
N SER A 342 22.62 16.59 -18.58
CA SER A 342 21.42 15.95 -19.15
C SER A 342 20.24 15.92 -18.15
N LEU A 343 20.50 15.63 -16.88
CA LEU A 343 19.46 15.60 -15.82
C LEU A 343 19.03 17.01 -15.36
N ALA A 344 19.87 18.03 -15.55
CA ALA A 344 19.61 19.40 -15.12
C ALA A 344 18.34 20.04 -15.70
N ALA A 345 17.87 19.56 -16.86
CA ALA A 345 16.63 20.05 -17.48
C ALA A 345 15.34 19.50 -16.83
N THR A 346 15.41 18.37 -16.12
CA THR A 346 14.24 17.70 -15.51
C THR A 346 14.23 17.77 -13.98
N ALA A 347 15.39 17.98 -13.35
CA ALA A 347 15.49 18.20 -11.92
C ALA A 347 14.84 19.52 -11.48
N ASP A 348 14.33 19.57 -10.24
CA ASP A 348 13.78 20.77 -9.62
C ASP A 348 14.60 21.15 -8.36
N PRO A 349 15.82 21.68 -8.54
CA PRO A 349 16.68 22.09 -7.42
C PRO A 349 16.10 23.29 -6.66
N GLU A 350 15.18 24.06 -7.25
CA GLU A 350 14.51 25.17 -6.58
C GLU A 350 13.44 24.69 -5.60
N ARG A 351 12.62 23.70 -5.98
CA ARG A 351 11.63 23.08 -5.08
C ARG A 351 12.31 22.29 -3.96
N ALA A 352 13.39 21.57 -4.28
CA ALA A 352 14.27 20.94 -3.30
C ALA A 352 14.80 21.95 -2.26
N ARG A 353 15.32 23.09 -2.73
CA ARG A 353 15.81 24.21 -1.90
C ARG A 353 14.68 24.85 -1.08
N PHE A 354 13.47 25.01 -1.64
CA PHE A 354 12.31 25.54 -0.93
C PHE A 354 11.92 24.63 0.24
N LEU A 355 11.79 23.32 0.01
CA LEU A 355 11.49 22.34 1.06
C LEU A 355 12.53 22.38 2.18
N ASP A 356 13.80 22.21 1.86
CA ASP A 356 14.89 22.20 2.84
C ASP A 356 14.94 23.50 3.67
N HIS A 357 14.81 24.66 3.01
CA HIS A 357 14.82 25.95 3.68
C HIS A 357 13.59 26.13 4.59
N ALA A 358 12.40 25.77 4.13
CA ALA A 358 11.17 25.88 4.91
C ALA A 358 11.22 25.00 6.17
N LEU A 359 11.68 23.75 6.05
CA LEU A 359 11.81 22.82 7.16
C LEU A 359 12.89 23.25 8.17
N ARG A 360 14.10 23.60 7.70
CA ARG A 360 15.17 24.10 8.60
C ARG A 360 14.78 25.43 9.25
N ARG A 361 14.03 26.30 8.56
CA ARG A 361 13.50 27.53 9.16
C ARG A 361 12.46 27.24 10.24
N LEU A 362 11.53 26.32 9.99
CA LEU A 362 10.57 25.84 10.99
C LEU A 362 11.29 25.31 12.24
N ALA A 363 12.34 24.49 12.06
CA ALA A 363 13.12 23.96 13.17
C ALA A 363 13.86 25.04 13.97
N ALA A 364 14.48 26.01 13.29
CA ALA A 364 15.15 27.14 13.94
C ALA A 364 14.17 28.01 14.74
N ASP A 365 13.02 28.37 14.16
CA ASP A 365 12.00 29.20 14.82
C ASP A 365 11.32 28.46 15.99
N ARG A 366 11.16 27.13 15.91
CA ARG A 366 10.73 26.25 17.02
C ARG A 366 11.74 26.23 18.16
N ALA A 367 13.01 25.97 17.86
CA ALA A 367 14.08 25.93 18.86
C ALA A 367 14.25 27.29 19.57
N ALA A 368 14.22 28.40 18.83
CA ALA A 368 14.30 29.75 19.40
C ALA A 368 13.12 30.09 20.33
N ALA A 369 11.95 29.48 20.10
CA ALA A 369 10.77 29.63 20.95
C ALA A 369 10.71 28.64 22.13
N GLY A 370 11.66 27.68 22.23
CA GLY A 370 11.61 26.61 23.22
C GLY A 370 10.45 25.64 23.02
N LEU A 371 10.01 25.43 21.77
CA LEU A 371 8.88 24.58 21.41
C LEU A 371 9.34 23.35 20.62
N ALA A 372 8.74 22.20 20.92
CA ALA A 372 9.01 20.95 20.20
C ALA A 372 8.64 21.04 18.70
N LEU A 373 9.34 20.26 17.87
CA LEU A 373 8.94 20.05 16.48
C LEU A 373 7.54 19.41 16.40
N PRO A 374 6.73 19.76 15.38
CA PRO A 374 5.48 19.05 15.12
C PRO A 374 5.76 17.63 14.65
N ASP A 375 4.83 16.72 14.94
CA ASP A 375 4.81 15.34 14.42
C ASP A 375 4.30 15.39 12.98
N VAL A 376 5.18 15.42 11.98
CA VAL A 376 4.81 15.47 10.55
C VAL A 376 4.62 14.05 10.04
N VAL A 377 3.51 13.78 9.37
CA VAL A 377 3.19 12.46 8.78
C VAL A 377 3.36 12.49 7.27
N ALA A 378 2.85 13.54 6.63
CA ALA A 378 2.91 13.74 5.19
C ALA A 378 3.09 15.23 4.85
N ALA A 379 3.57 15.52 3.66
CA ALA A 379 3.65 16.87 3.12
C ALA A 379 3.14 16.93 1.67
N HIS A 380 2.41 17.99 1.33
CA HIS A 380 2.11 18.37 -0.05
C HIS A 380 2.98 19.56 -0.43
N LEU A 381 3.72 19.44 -1.53
CA LEU A 381 4.69 20.44 -1.97
C LEU A 381 4.47 20.79 -3.45
N SER A 382 4.12 22.05 -3.72
CA SER A 382 4.06 22.60 -5.08
C SER A 382 5.27 23.51 -5.36
N ALA A 383 5.25 24.23 -6.47
CA ALA A 383 6.24 25.27 -6.77
C ALA A 383 6.15 26.48 -5.80
N ASP A 384 4.97 26.73 -5.25
CA ASP A 384 4.60 27.96 -4.54
C ASP A 384 4.26 27.76 -3.05
N GLU A 385 3.94 26.54 -2.61
CA GLU A 385 3.59 26.27 -1.21
C GLU A 385 3.99 24.88 -0.70
N LEU A 386 4.12 24.79 0.62
CA LEU A 386 4.36 23.58 1.38
C LEU A 386 3.29 23.46 2.46
N VAL A 387 2.57 22.35 2.47
CA VAL A 387 1.54 22.00 3.45
C VAL A 387 1.99 20.75 4.21
N LEU A 388 2.11 20.84 5.53
CA LEU A 388 2.48 19.74 6.43
C LEU A 388 1.22 19.19 7.12
N HIS A 389 0.97 17.89 6.95
CA HIS A 389 -0.08 17.15 7.64
C HIS A 389 0.47 16.55 8.92
N LEU A 390 -0.15 16.88 10.04
CA LEU A 390 0.37 16.57 11.35
C LEU A 390 -0.30 15.35 11.99
N GLY A 391 0.49 14.57 12.70
CA GLY A 391 0.03 13.49 13.58
C GLY A 391 -0.65 14.03 14.85
N THR A 392 -1.32 13.14 15.57
CA THR A 392 -2.16 13.49 16.73
C THR A 392 -1.38 13.89 17.99
N ARG A 393 -0.05 13.85 17.96
CA ARG A 393 0.82 14.03 19.13
C ARG A 393 1.01 15.48 19.59
N ALA A 394 0.74 16.49 18.75
CA ALA A 394 0.88 17.89 19.12
C ALA A 394 -0.41 18.47 19.70
N GLN A 395 -0.40 18.94 20.96
CA GLN A 395 -1.52 19.68 21.56
C GLN A 395 -1.06 21.00 22.20
N GLY A 396 -2.02 21.89 22.52
CA GLY A 396 -1.77 23.14 23.24
C GLY A 396 -0.89 24.12 22.48
N ALA A 397 0.07 24.76 23.16
CA ALA A 397 0.95 25.76 22.56
C ALA A 397 1.87 25.19 21.46
N ALA A 398 2.25 23.91 21.55
CA ALA A 398 3.04 23.23 20.53
C ALA A 398 2.29 23.07 19.20
N ALA A 399 0.95 22.97 19.25
CA ALA A 399 0.08 22.85 18.08
C ALA A 399 -0.10 24.16 17.28
N ARG A 400 0.51 25.28 17.71
CA ARG A 400 0.51 26.55 16.94
C ARG A 400 1.78 26.69 16.11
N PRO A 401 1.72 26.93 14.79
CA PRO A 401 2.89 27.22 13.97
C PRO A 401 3.62 28.52 14.39
N PRO A 402 4.93 28.64 14.15
CA PRO A 402 5.59 29.94 14.14
C PRO A 402 5.29 30.70 12.84
N ARG A 403 5.27 32.03 12.85
CA ARG A 403 5.20 32.81 11.59
C ARG A 403 6.40 32.48 10.69
N PRO A 404 6.24 32.40 9.36
CA PRO A 404 5.06 32.78 8.57
C PRO A 404 3.99 31.68 8.42
N TRP A 405 4.19 30.49 9.00
CA TRP A 405 3.27 29.37 8.83
C TRP A 405 1.86 29.70 9.33
N THR A 406 0.86 29.24 8.57
CA THR A 406 -0.58 29.38 8.84
C THR A 406 -1.21 28.01 9.10
N VAL A 407 -2.37 27.98 9.75
CA VAL A 407 -3.14 26.74 9.98
C VAL A 407 -4.31 26.71 9.00
N LEU A 408 -4.44 25.61 8.26
CA LEU A 408 -5.57 25.33 7.38
C LEU A 408 -6.74 24.69 8.16
N GLU A 409 -7.91 24.66 7.55
CA GLU A 409 -8.99 23.78 7.99
C GLU A 409 -8.49 22.32 8.01
N GLY A 410 -8.87 21.57 9.04
CA GLY A 410 -8.28 20.25 9.34
C GLY A 410 -6.94 20.28 10.10
N GLY A 411 -6.36 21.45 10.38
CA GLY A 411 -5.21 21.61 11.28
C GLY A 411 -3.83 21.44 10.64
N ALA A 412 -3.74 21.19 9.33
CA ALA A 412 -2.49 21.17 8.58
C ALA A 412 -1.80 22.55 8.59
N TRP A 413 -0.46 22.57 8.52
CA TRP A 413 0.33 23.81 8.54
C TRP A 413 0.82 24.17 7.15
N ARG A 414 0.53 25.38 6.67
CA ARG A 414 0.89 25.87 5.33
C ARG A 414 1.86 27.04 5.39
N VAL A 415 2.86 27.04 4.50
CA VAL A 415 3.70 28.21 4.19
C VAL A 415 3.77 28.42 2.69
N ALA A 416 3.59 29.65 2.24
CA ALA A 416 3.86 30.02 0.85
C ALA A 416 5.35 30.35 0.69
N ARG A 417 5.92 29.98 -0.46
CA ARG A 417 7.31 30.27 -0.84
C ARG A 417 7.62 31.77 -0.84
N ALA A 418 6.62 32.59 -1.20
CA ALA A 418 6.70 34.05 -1.17
C ALA A 418 6.88 34.64 0.25
N ASP A 419 6.41 33.95 1.30
CA ASP A 419 6.53 34.39 2.69
C ASP A 419 7.90 34.07 3.32
N LEU A 420 8.80 33.43 2.57
CA LEU A 420 10.16 33.08 2.98
C LEU A 420 11.19 34.01 2.28
N PRO A 421 11.43 35.23 2.79
CA PRO A 421 12.28 36.22 2.12
C PRO A 421 13.74 35.80 1.95
N ASP A 422 14.21 34.83 2.73
CA ASP A 422 15.53 34.23 2.54
C ASP A 422 15.66 33.51 1.19
N LEU A 423 14.58 32.94 0.65
CA LEU A 423 14.57 32.26 -0.65
C LEU A 423 14.59 33.23 -1.82
N ALA A 424 14.08 34.45 -1.63
CA ALA A 424 14.13 35.51 -2.63
C ALA A 424 15.55 36.06 -2.87
N VAL A 425 16.53 35.68 -2.04
CA VAL A 425 17.95 35.98 -2.24
C VAL A 425 18.64 34.77 -2.88
N PRO A 426 19.07 34.84 -4.16
CA PRO A 426 19.77 33.74 -4.81
C PRO A 426 21.02 33.30 -4.05
N GLY A 427 21.25 31.99 -3.96
CA GLY A 427 22.43 31.41 -3.32
C GLY A 427 22.47 31.47 -1.79
N ARG A 428 21.59 32.21 -1.12
CA ARG A 428 21.50 32.25 0.36
C ARG A 428 21.25 30.83 0.91
N PRO A 429 22.06 30.29 1.83
CA PRO A 429 21.84 28.94 2.36
C PRO A 429 20.66 28.91 3.33
N ALA A 430 20.11 27.72 3.55
CA ALA A 430 19.17 27.46 4.63
C ALA A 430 19.82 27.70 6.01
N PRO A 431 19.03 27.94 7.08
CA PRO A 431 19.56 28.03 8.43
C PRO A 431 20.41 26.80 8.76
N THR A 432 21.58 27.00 9.39
CA THR A 432 22.51 25.93 9.76
C THR A 432 22.04 25.15 10.98
N VAL A 433 20.79 24.69 10.95
CA VAL A 433 20.21 23.73 11.87
C VAL A 433 20.05 22.40 11.12
N PRO A 434 20.32 21.25 11.75
CA PRO A 434 20.16 19.96 11.09
C PRO A 434 18.70 19.63 10.73
N ALA A 435 18.52 18.73 9.77
CA ALA A 435 17.22 18.39 9.23
C ALA A 435 16.23 17.91 10.32
N PRO A 436 15.02 18.49 10.40
CA PRO A 436 14.03 18.08 11.40
C PRO A 436 13.34 16.76 11.07
N PHE A 437 13.08 16.50 9.78
CA PHE A 437 12.35 15.33 9.27
C PHE A 437 13.20 14.60 8.22
N PRO A 438 14.32 13.97 8.63
CA PRO A 438 15.30 13.45 7.68
C PRO A 438 14.81 12.23 6.89
N ALA A 439 13.77 11.54 7.37
CA ALA A 439 13.12 10.43 6.65
C ALA A 439 11.92 10.86 5.79
N LEU A 440 11.75 12.17 5.53
CA LEU A 440 10.76 12.71 4.60
C LEU A 440 11.19 12.50 3.14
N VAL A 441 10.36 11.78 2.38
CA VAL A 441 10.68 11.35 1.00
C VAL A 441 9.48 11.51 0.06
N ASP A 442 9.70 11.94 -1.19
CA ASP A 442 8.66 12.00 -2.23
C ASP A 442 8.26 10.59 -2.68
N VAL A 443 6.95 10.32 -2.69
CA VAL A 443 6.38 9.01 -3.04
C VAL A 443 5.42 9.07 -4.21
N ALA A 444 4.79 10.22 -4.48
CA ALA A 444 3.84 10.36 -5.58
C ALA A 444 3.54 11.81 -5.96
N ARG A 445 3.18 12.05 -7.22
CA ARG A 445 2.58 13.31 -7.68
C ARG A 445 1.06 13.24 -7.65
N SER A 446 0.39 14.21 -7.02
CA SER A 446 -1.07 14.34 -7.00
C SER A 446 -1.48 15.76 -7.40
N GLY A 447 -2.14 15.89 -8.56
CA GLY A 447 -2.30 17.20 -9.21
C GLY A 447 -0.92 17.83 -9.43
N ASP A 448 -0.76 19.08 -9.02
CA ASP A 448 0.50 19.83 -9.11
C ASP A 448 1.38 19.75 -7.85
N HIS A 449 1.00 18.90 -6.89
CA HIS A 449 1.76 18.66 -5.66
C HIS A 449 2.56 17.37 -5.74
N GLU A 450 3.78 17.42 -5.22
CA GLU A 450 4.48 16.24 -4.73
C GLU A 450 3.91 15.85 -3.37
N VAL A 451 3.77 14.55 -3.13
CA VAL A 451 3.27 13.94 -1.90
C VAL A 451 4.45 13.26 -1.24
N LEU A 452 4.92 13.84 -0.15
CA LEU A 452 6.02 13.30 0.64
C LEU A 452 5.50 12.63 1.92
N LEU A 453 6.17 11.58 2.38
CA LEU A 453 5.89 10.88 3.63
C LEU A 453 7.11 10.87 4.54
N ASP A 454 6.91 11.13 5.84
CA ASP A 454 7.95 10.90 6.84
C ASP A 454 7.89 9.46 7.32
N LEU A 455 8.88 8.64 6.91
CA LEU A 455 8.92 7.22 7.27
C LEU A 455 9.19 6.98 8.77
N GLU A 456 9.76 7.94 9.51
CA GLU A 456 9.93 7.85 10.97
C GLU A 456 8.61 8.06 11.73
N SER A 457 7.60 8.66 11.09
CA SER A 457 6.26 8.85 11.69
C SER A 457 5.40 7.57 11.66
N ALA A 458 5.78 6.57 10.84
CA ALA A 458 5.07 5.31 10.69
C ALA A 458 5.05 4.53 12.03
N PRO A 459 3.89 4.09 12.53
CA PRO A 459 3.79 3.39 13.81
C PRO A 459 4.24 1.91 13.78
N GLY A 460 5.01 1.52 12.75
CA GLY A 460 5.50 0.16 12.54
C GLY A 460 6.05 -0.04 11.13
N ILE A 461 6.01 -1.28 10.63
CA ILE A 461 6.44 -1.61 9.26
C ILE A 461 5.53 -0.93 8.24
N VAL A 462 6.13 -0.39 7.17
CA VAL A 462 5.45 0.06 5.96
C VAL A 462 5.55 -1.03 4.89
N ALA A 463 4.42 -1.48 4.36
CA ALA A 463 4.35 -2.46 3.28
C ALA A 463 3.81 -1.83 2.00
N LEU A 464 4.49 -2.06 0.88
CA LEU A 464 4.04 -1.65 -0.45
C LEU A 464 3.70 -2.87 -1.30
N GLY A 465 2.41 -3.18 -1.36
CA GLY A 465 1.84 -4.23 -2.21
C GLY A 465 1.46 -3.75 -3.60
N GLY A 466 0.73 -4.60 -4.33
CA GLY A 466 0.31 -4.36 -5.72
C GLY A 466 1.26 -5.02 -6.72
N ASP A 467 1.63 -4.30 -7.78
CA ASP A 467 2.56 -4.78 -8.81
C ASP A 467 4.00 -4.86 -8.25
N PRO A 468 4.64 -6.05 -8.18
CA PRO A 468 5.93 -6.19 -7.49
C PRO A 468 7.09 -5.46 -8.15
N GLY A 469 7.08 -5.32 -9.48
CA GLY A 469 8.11 -4.57 -10.21
C GLY A 469 8.00 -3.08 -9.91
N THR A 470 6.80 -2.54 -10.09
CA THR A 470 6.51 -1.13 -9.79
C THR A 470 6.75 -0.79 -8.32
N ALA A 471 6.36 -1.67 -7.38
CA ALA A 471 6.63 -1.49 -5.96
C ALA A 471 8.13 -1.44 -5.64
N ARG A 472 8.93 -2.29 -6.30
CA ARG A 472 10.40 -2.27 -6.18
C ARG A 472 10.99 -0.97 -6.73
N ASP A 473 10.49 -0.46 -7.86
CA ASP A 473 10.94 0.80 -8.47
C ASP A 473 10.61 2.01 -7.58
N VAL A 474 9.42 2.04 -6.95
CA VAL A 474 9.04 3.07 -5.97
C VAL A 474 9.98 3.06 -4.77
N VAL A 475 10.23 1.88 -4.22
CA VAL A 475 11.07 1.72 -3.03
C VAL A 475 12.55 1.99 -3.31
N ALA A 476 13.03 1.71 -4.53
CA ALA A 476 14.35 2.15 -5.00
C ALA A 476 14.44 3.68 -5.12
N SER A 477 13.37 4.33 -5.62
CA SER A 477 13.25 5.79 -5.69
C SER A 477 13.42 6.41 -4.30
N MET A 478 12.65 5.90 -3.31
CA MET A 478 12.71 6.37 -1.93
C MET A 478 14.14 6.27 -1.34
N ALA A 479 14.79 5.12 -1.53
CA ALA A 479 16.13 4.88 -1.00
C ALA A 479 17.19 5.84 -1.58
N VAL A 480 17.17 6.06 -2.90
CA VAL A 480 18.11 6.97 -3.57
C VAL A 480 17.86 8.42 -3.19
N GLU A 481 16.60 8.85 -3.10
CA GLU A 481 16.28 10.22 -2.69
C GLU A 481 16.76 10.49 -1.25
N LEU A 482 16.42 9.62 -0.30
CA LEU A 482 16.86 9.72 1.11
C LEU A 482 18.39 9.74 1.28
N ALA A 483 19.13 9.14 0.34
CA ALA A 483 20.59 9.09 0.38
C ALA A 483 21.28 10.26 -0.34
N THR A 484 20.55 11.06 -1.14
CA THR A 484 21.13 12.09 -2.02
C THR A 484 20.55 13.49 -1.83
N ASN A 485 19.35 13.63 -1.26
CA ASN A 485 18.71 14.92 -1.08
C ASN A 485 19.40 15.79 0.01
N SER A 486 19.04 17.07 0.07
CA SER A 486 19.65 18.02 1.02
C SER A 486 18.96 18.11 2.38
N TRP A 487 17.81 17.47 2.59
CA TRP A 487 17.03 17.50 3.84
C TRP A 487 17.05 16.17 4.61
N SER A 488 17.81 15.17 4.15
CA SER A 488 18.01 13.86 4.78
C SER A 488 19.37 13.74 5.48
N ASP A 489 19.68 14.72 6.35
CA ASP A 489 20.97 14.80 7.06
C ASP A 489 21.32 13.48 7.79
N GLY A 490 22.33 12.77 7.29
CA GLY A 490 22.90 11.60 7.95
C GLY A 490 22.00 10.36 7.97
N VAL A 491 21.00 10.27 7.08
CA VAL A 491 20.22 9.04 6.89
C VAL A 491 21.12 7.90 6.41
N GLU A 492 21.01 6.74 7.05
CA GLU A 492 21.64 5.49 6.60
C GLU A 492 20.55 4.55 6.06
N VAL A 493 20.70 4.04 4.84
CA VAL A 493 19.71 3.15 4.21
C VAL A 493 20.32 1.76 4.00
N ASP A 494 19.74 0.73 4.63
CA ASP A 494 20.12 -0.66 4.36
C ASP A 494 19.26 -1.22 3.22
N LEU A 495 19.87 -1.47 2.06
CA LEU A 495 19.24 -1.98 0.85
C LEU A 495 19.29 -3.52 0.81
N VAL A 496 18.23 -4.18 1.25
CA VAL A 496 18.16 -5.65 1.31
C VAL A 496 17.58 -6.23 0.02
N GLY A 497 18.39 -7.00 -0.71
CA GLY A 497 17.96 -7.72 -1.93
C GLY A 497 17.93 -6.86 -3.20
N PHE A 498 18.52 -5.66 -3.19
CA PHE A 498 18.60 -4.79 -4.38
C PHE A 498 19.81 -5.05 -5.29
N GLY A 499 20.84 -5.73 -4.80
CA GLY A 499 22.16 -5.77 -5.42
C GLY A 499 22.97 -4.50 -5.11
N ASP A 500 24.15 -4.38 -5.69
CA ASP A 500 25.13 -3.35 -5.28
C ASP A 500 25.07 -2.08 -6.13
N ASP A 501 24.41 -2.09 -7.30
CA ASP A 501 24.43 -0.99 -8.28
C ASP A 501 23.94 0.34 -7.69
N LEU A 502 22.87 0.31 -6.88
CA LEU A 502 22.34 1.52 -6.23
C LEU A 502 23.36 2.16 -5.28
N SER A 503 24.23 1.38 -4.64
CA SER A 503 25.20 1.91 -3.67
C SER A 503 26.23 2.85 -4.31
N ALA A 504 26.48 2.73 -5.61
CA ALA A 504 27.35 3.64 -6.36
C ALA A 504 26.83 5.09 -6.39
N LEU A 505 25.51 5.31 -6.19
CA LEU A 505 24.90 6.65 -6.19
C LEU A 505 25.25 7.46 -4.93
N ALA A 506 25.37 6.80 -3.79
CA ALA A 506 25.63 7.42 -2.48
C ALA A 506 26.27 6.40 -1.51
N PRO A 507 27.54 6.02 -1.72
CA PRO A 507 28.16 4.88 -1.01
C PRO A 507 28.33 5.08 0.50
N GLU A 508 28.32 6.31 0.98
CA GLU A 508 28.37 6.63 2.42
C GLU A 508 27.02 6.39 3.13
N ASN A 509 25.92 6.43 2.38
CA ASN A 509 24.55 6.40 2.88
C ASN A 509 23.79 5.12 2.52
N LEU A 510 24.04 4.55 1.33
CA LEU A 510 23.41 3.33 0.82
C LEU A 510 24.27 2.10 1.12
N ARG A 511 23.76 1.17 1.93
CA ARG A 511 24.46 -0.06 2.32
C ARG A 511 23.77 -1.28 1.72
N PRO A 512 24.34 -1.94 0.70
CA PRO A 512 23.73 -3.12 0.11
C PRO A 512 23.86 -4.33 1.03
N HIS A 513 22.82 -5.17 1.04
CA HIS A 513 22.71 -6.36 1.86
C HIS A 513 22.07 -7.51 1.07
N ALA A 514 22.71 -8.67 1.09
CA ALA A 514 22.16 -9.86 0.43
C ALA A 514 20.98 -10.47 1.20
N LEU A 515 21.04 -10.45 2.54
CA LEU A 515 20.09 -11.11 3.43
C LEU A 515 19.59 -10.16 4.52
N LEU A 516 18.28 -10.23 4.82
CA LEU A 516 17.65 -9.42 5.86
C LEU A 516 18.17 -9.75 7.25
N ASP A 517 18.49 -11.02 7.53
CA ASP A 517 18.94 -11.46 8.85
C ASP A 517 20.29 -10.84 9.26
N GLU A 518 21.18 -10.52 8.32
CA GLU A 518 22.42 -9.79 8.62
C GLU A 518 22.15 -8.39 9.20
N VAL A 519 21.12 -7.72 8.67
CA VAL A 519 20.68 -6.39 9.11
C VAL A 519 19.98 -6.50 10.47
N LEU A 520 19.11 -7.49 10.64
CA LEU A 520 18.41 -7.75 11.90
C LEU A 520 19.40 -8.08 13.02
N ASP A 521 20.32 -9.00 12.80
CA ASP A 521 21.37 -9.37 13.75
C ASP A 521 22.21 -8.14 14.17
N ARG A 522 22.48 -7.23 13.22
CA ARG A 522 23.21 -5.98 13.48
C ARG A 522 22.40 -5.04 14.36
N LEU A 523 21.13 -4.78 14.01
CA LEU A 523 20.24 -3.86 14.72
C LEU A 523 19.93 -4.35 16.14
N GLU A 524 19.69 -5.65 16.31
CA GLU A 524 19.47 -6.27 17.63
C GLU A 524 20.72 -6.17 18.51
N ARG A 525 21.93 -6.37 17.95
CA ARG A 525 23.20 -6.21 18.68
C ARG A 525 23.53 -4.76 19.06
N THR A 526 23.19 -3.78 18.23
CA THR A 526 23.36 -2.36 18.59
C THR A 526 22.34 -1.89 19.62
N GLY A 527 21.26 -2.65 19.82
CA GLY A 527 20.11 -2.24 20.61
C GLY A 527 19.33 -1.08 19.95
N ARG A 528 18.26 -0.65 20.61
CA ARG A 528 17.51 0.54 20.19
C ARG A 528 18.21 1.80 20.68
N ALA A 529 19.00 2.45 19.81
CA ALA A 529 19.51 3.78 20.09
C ALA A 529 18.37 4.82 20.04
N GLY A 530 18.15 5.56 21.12
CA GLY A 530 17.25 6.73 21.12
C GLY A 530 15.75 6.46 21.28
N THR A 531 15.32 5.38 21.94
CA THR A 531 13.89 5.22 22.30
C THR A 531 13.45 6.21 23.38
N GLY A 532 12.42 6.99 23.07
CA GLY A 532 11.71 7.82 24.04
C GLY A 532 10.61 8.64 23.38
N THR A 533 9.81 9.32 24.20
CA THR A 533 8.81 10.31 23.75
C THR A 533 9.43 11.56 23.09
N ASP A 534 10.76 11.61 22.98
CA ASP A 534 11.53 12.83 22.80
C ASP A 534 12.38 12.86 21.52
N LEU A 535 12.18 11.90 20.59
CA LEU A 535 12.92 11.87 19.30
C LEU A 535 12.92 13.23 18.60
N LEU A 536 11.75 13.86 18.52
CA LEU A 536 11.55 15.17 17.90
C LEU A 536 12.16 16.35 18.69
N ALA A 537 12.34 16.23 20.01
CA ALA A 537 13.08 17.23 20.78
C ALA A 537 14.59 17.02 20.65
N GLY A 538 15.06 15.76 20.65
CA GLY A 538 16.45 15.38 20.39
C GLY A 538 16.96 15.88 19.03
N ARG A 539 16.10 16.02 18.01
CA ARG A 539 16.44 16.71 16.74
C ARG A 539 16.92 18.15 16.94
N LEU A 540 16.41 18.87 17.95
CA LEU A 540 16.79 20.25 18.27
C LEU A 540 18.04 20.33 19.18
N GLU A 541 18.47 19.24 19.79
CA GLU A 541 19.69 19.18 20.62
C GLU A 541 20.97 19.24 19.77
N ARG A 542 22.17 19.14 20.39
CA ARG A 542 23.44 19.26 19.67
C ARG A 542 23.75 18.03 18.80
N ALA A 543 24.46 18.25 17.70
CA ALA A 543 24.66 17.26 16.64
C ALA A 543 25.41 15.96 17.04
N GLY A 544 26.16 15.94 18.15
CA GLY A 544 26.95 14.78 18.55
C GLY A 544 26.16 13.65 19.22
N ASP A 545 25.08 13.98 19.92
CA ASP A 545 24.33 13.02 20.75
C ASP A 545 23.07 12.47 20.06
N ARG A 546 22.82 12.85 18.79
CA ARG A 546 21.58 12.52 18.11
C ARG A 546 21.58 11.10 17.55
N PRO A 547 20.45 10.38 17.63
CA PRO A 547 20.27 9.15 16.87
C PRO A 547 20.31 9.44 15.36
N ARG A 548 21.17 8.72 14.64
CA ARG A 548 21.17 8.73 13.17
C ARG A 548 19.88 8.09 12.65
N PRO A 549 19.15 8.75 11.72
CA PRO A 549 18.03 8.13 11.04
C PRO A 549 18.50 6.90 10.27
N ARG A 550 17.70 5.83 10.29
CA ARG A 550 18.02 4.60 9.58
C ARG A 550 16.77 4.02 8.93
N VAL A 551 16.87 3.69 7.65
CA VAL A 551 15.76 3.13 6.88
C VAL A 551 16.16 1.76 6.34
N VAL A 552 15.47 0.71 6.77
CA VAL A 552 15.68 -0.65 6.25
C VAL A 552 14.71 -0.87 5.10
N VAL A 553 15.25 -1.17 3.93
CA VAL A 553 14.52 -1.21 2.67
C VAL A 553 14.61 -2.62 2.09
N VAL A 554 13.50 -3.36 2.11
CA VAL A 554 13.47 -4.79 1.76
C VAL A 554 12.77 -5.00 0.42
N SER A 555 13.50 -5.58 -0.54
CA SER A 555 13.08 -5.68 -1.94
C SER A 555 11.99 -6.74 -2.23
N GLY A 556 11.45 -7.38 -1.20
CA GLY A 556 10.45 -8.44 -1.27
C GLY A 556 9.91 -8.80 0.13
N PRO A 557 8.91 -9.68 0.23
CA PRO A 557 8.20 -9.92 1.47
C PRO A 557 9.08 -10.68 2.48
N PRO A 558 9.28 -10.16 3.70
CA PRO A 558 9.96 -10.87 4.78
C PRO A 558 9.18 -12.10 5.27
N THR A 559 9.88 -13.10 5.79
CA THR A 559 9.28 -14.27 6.45
C THR A 559 8.61 -13.89 7.78
N ASP A 560 7.68 -14.71 8.28
CA ASP A 560 6.99 -14.45 9.57
C ASP A 560 7.96 -14.23 10.74
N THR A 561 9.07 -14.98 10.79
CA THR A 561 10.14 -14.82 11.78
C THR A 561 10.79 -13.44 11.67
N GLN A 562 11.15 -13.02 10.45
CA GLN A 562 11.74 -11.70 10.18
C GLN A 562 10.74 -10.57 10.46
N VAL A 563 9.45 -10.74 10.13
CA VAL A 563 8.37 -9.81 10.52
C VAL A 563 8.30 -9.66 12.03
N GLY A 564 8.37 -10.76 12.79
CA GLY A 564 8.43 -10.74 14.25
C GLY A 564 9.62 -9.93 14.79
N ARG A 565 10.81 -10.15 14.23
CA ARG A 565 12.03 -9.41 14.57
C ARG A 565 11.92 -7.91 14.23
N LEU A 566 11.49 -7.57 13.01
CA LEU A 566 11.27 -6.19 12.56
C LEU A 566 10.27 -5.46 13.47
N ARG A 567 9.12 -6.08 13.77
CA ARG A 567 8.13 -5.54 14.72
C ARG A 567 8.76 -5.28 16.09
N ASN A 568 9.56 -6.21 16.59
CA ASN A 568 10.25 -6.07 17.87
C ASN A 568 11.31 -4.96 17.86
N LEU A 569 11.83 -4.54 16.70
CA LEU A 569 12.70 -3.36 16.58
C LEU A 569 11.89 -2.05 16.58
N VAL A 570 10.85 -1.94 15.73
CA VAL A 570 10.07 -0.70 15.56
C VAL A 570 8.95 -0.48 16.60
N ALA A 571 8.61 -1.48 17.42
CA ALA A 571 7.65 -1.30 18.52
C ALA A 571 8.19 -0.35 19.61
N GLY A 572 7.28 0.26 20.37
CA GLY A 572 7.61 0.96 21.63
C GLY A 572 7.55 2.49 21.60
N GLY A 573 7.26 3.11 20.46
CA GLY A 573 7.10 4.57 20.33
C GLY A 573 7.90 5.14 19.16
N PRO A 574 8.07 6.47 19.10
CA PRO A 574 8.94 7.12 18.11
C PRO A 574 10.35 6.52 18.14
N THR A 575 10.89 6.23 16.96
CA THR A 575 12.17 5.56 16.77
C THR A 575 12.86 6.14 15.55
N PRO A 576 14.20 6.29 15.54
CA PRO A 576 14.95 6.70 14.35
C PRO A 576 15.05 5.60 13.29
N LEU A 577 14.37 4.47 13.46
CA LEU A 577 14.40 3.31 12.57
C LEU A 577 13.06 3.15 11.84
N ALA A 578 13.05 3.40 10.55
CA ALA A 578 11.94 3.08 9.66
C ALA A 578 12.20 1.76 8.89
N VAL A 579 11.11 1.07 8.51
CA VAL A 579 11.18 -0.20 7.77
C VAL A 579 10.17 -0.18 6.63
N VAL A 580 10.64 -0.36 5.40
CA VAL A 580 9.83 -0.45 4.19
C VAL A 580 10.03 -1.80 3.51
N CYS A 581 8.95 -2.52 3.23
CA CYS A 581 8.98 -3.83 2.58
C CYS A 581 8.14 -3.85 1.30
N VAL A 582 8.68 -4.39 0.21
CA VAL A 582 7.91 -4.69 -1.01
C VAL A 582 7.11 -5.99 -0.82
N GLY A 583 5.85 -5.99 -1.25
CA GLY A 583 4.92 -7.11 -1.07
C GLY A 583 4.02 -6.95 0.15
N ASP A 584 3.04 -7.85 0.29
CA ASP A 584 2.10 -7.77 1.41
C ASP A 584 2.73 -8.28 2.72
N VAL A 585 2.63 -7.47 3.76
CA VAL A 585 2.98 -7.82 5.13
C VAL A 585 1.75 -7.56 5.99
N PRO A 586 0.94 -8.58 6.34
CA PRO A 586 -0.31 -8.40 7.08
C PRO A 586 -0.14 -7.71 8.44
N ALA A 587 1.06 -7.74 8.99
CA ALA A 587 1.45 -7.11 10.24
C ALA A 587 1.93 -5.65 10.11
N ALA A 588 2.03 -5.12 8.89
CA ALA A 588 2.42 -3.74 8.65
C ALA A 588 1.35 -2.76 9.11
N SER A 589 1.79 -1.65 9.70
CA SER A 589 0.91 -0.61 10.23
C SER A 589 0.43 0.33 9.13
N TRP A 590 1.28 0.56 8.13
CA TRP A 590 0.91 1.21 6.87
C TRP A 590 0.99 0.17 5.76
N ARG A 591 -0.10 0.02 5.01
CA ARG A 591 -0.22 -0.89 3.87
C ARG A 591 -0.65 -0.06 2.67
N PHE A 592 0.29 0.14 1.76
CA PHE A 592 0.15 0.89 0.53
C PHE A 592 0.03 -0.08 -0.65
N ALA A 593 -0.53 0.37 -1.76
CA ALA A 593 -0.63 -0.42 -2.98
C ALA A 593 -0.24 0.41 -4.20
N VAL A 594 0.57 -0.15 -5.09
CA VAL A 594 0.88 0.47 -6.38
C VAL A 594 0.43 -0.42 -7.56
N THR A 595 -0.27 0.16 -8.51
CA THR A 595 -0.68 -0.53 -9.75
C THR A 595 0.48 -0.59 -10.75
N SER A 596 0.43 -1.49 -11.73
CA SER A 596 1.45 -1.60 -12.77
C SER A 596 1.55 -0.37 -13.68
N ASP A 597 0.48 0.43 -13.81
CA ASP A 597 0.54 1.73 -14.47
C ASP A 597 1.12 2.84 -13.57
N GLY A 598 1.48 2.54 -12.32
CA GLY A 598 2.11 3.46 -11.38
C GLY A 598 1.14 4.42 -10.69
N ARG A 599 -0.08 4.00 -10.36
CA ARG A 599 -0.92 4.71 -9.39
C ARG A 599 -0.61 4.18 -7.99
N LEU A 600 -0.22 5.07 -7.09
CA LEU A 600 0.03 4.76 -5.67
C LEU A 600 -1.21 5.13 -4.85
N ASP A 601 -1.63 4.20 -4.01
CA ASP A 601 -2.63 4.36 -2.96
C ASP A 601 -1.93 4.21 -1.60
N LEU A 602 -2.03 5.23 -0.75
CA LEU A 602 -1.44 5.28 0.59
C LEU A 602 -2.42 4.80 1.68
N GLY A 603 -3.54 4.20 1.29
CA GLY A 603 -4.44 3.41 2.13
C GLY A 603 -4.96 4.19 3.34
N VAL A 604 -4.48 3.86 4.53
CA VAL A 604 -4.90 4.46 5.80
C VAL A 604 -4.65 5.97 5.90
N LEU A 605 -3.83 6.55 5.01
CA LEU A 605 -3.59 7.99 4.95
C LEU A 605 -4.62 8.74 4.09
N GLY A 606 -5.44 8.03 3.29
CA GLY A 606 -6.40 8.66 2.36
C GLY A 606 -5.75 9.42 1.19
N LEU A 607 -4.44 9.32 1.03
CA LEU A 607 -3.65 10.00 0.01
C LEU A 607 -3.31 9.06 -1.15
N GLY A 608 -3.02 9.63 -2.33
CA GLY A 608 -2.61 8.86 -3.50
C GLY A 608 -2.27 9.73 -4.70
N GLY A 609 -1.67 9.13 -5.73
CA GLY A 609 -1.18 9.86 -6.90
C GLY A 609 -0.50 8.97 -7.95
N ARG A 610 0.27 9.57 -8.86
CA ARG A 610 1.22 8.87 -9.73
C ARG A 610 2.50 8.62 -8.94
N ALA A 611 2.87 7.36 -8.75
CA ALA A 611 4.02 6.97 -7.95
C ALA A 611 5.34 7.54 -8.52
N ARG A 612 6.25 7.98 -7.64
CA ARG A 612 7.66 8.22 -7.96
C ARG A 612 8.37 6.89 -8.12
N ARG A 613 9.14 6.70 -9.20
CA ARG A 613 9.71 5.39 -9.56
C ARG A 613 11.10 5.53 -10.14
N LEU A 614 12.00 4.66 -9.70
CA LEU A 614 13.36 4.56 -10.21
C LEU A 614 13.65 3.14 -10.72
N PRO A 615 13.30 2.81 -11.98
CA PRO A 615 13.49 1.48 -12.54
C PRO A 615 14.98 1.15 -12.80
N PRO A 616 15.37 -0.14 -12.77
CA PRO A 616 16.77 -0.57 -12.98
C PRO A 616 17.48 -0.01 -14.22
N THR A 617 16.75 0.14 -15.32
CA THR A 617 17.30 0.67 -16.57
C THR A 617 17.57 2.18 -16.54
N GLU A 618 17.10 2.91 -15.52
CA GLU A 618 17.29 4.35 -15.36
C GLU A 618 18.52 4.65 -14.50
N TYR A 619 18.62 4.01 -13.32
CA TYR A 619 19.76 4.20 -12.44
C TYR A 619 21.04 3.50 -12.91
N ALA A 620 20.97 2.50 -13.81
CA ALA A 620 22.16 1.80 -14.31
C ALA A 620 23.17 2.78 -14.95
N ALA A 621 22.71 3.70 -15.80
CA ALA A 621 23.55 4.71 -16.42
C ALA A 621 24.18 5.68 -15.39
N TRP A 622 23.48 5.95 -14.29
CA TRP A 622 23.98 6.81 -13.21
C TRP A 622 25.02 6.08 -12.35
N ALA A 623 24.78 4.80 -12.03
CA ALA A 623 25.73 3.95 -11.33
C ALA A 623 27.02 3.77 -12.15
N ASP A 624 26.90 3.51 -13.45
CA ASP A 624 28.07 3.41 -14.35
C ASP A 624 28.86 4.72 -14.45
N ALA A 625 28.19 5.88 -14.47
CA ALA A 625 28.86 7.19 -14.46
C ALA A 625 29.59 7.51 -13.14
N LEU A 626 29.22 6.84 -12.03
CA LEU A 626 29.79 7.06 -10.71
C LEU A 626 30.83 6.00 -10.30
N ARG A 627 30.88 4.85 -10.96
CA ARG A 627 31.92 3.82 -10.77
C ARG A 627 33.35 4.42 -10.95
N PRO A 628 34.34 3.96 -10.17
CA PRO A 628 35.72 4.50 -10.18
C PRO A 628 36.53 4.11 -11.41
#